data_AF-A0A8X7E3X6-F1
#
_entry.id   AF-A0A8X7E3X6-F1
#
_cell.length_a   1.000
_cell.length_b   1.000
_cell.length_c   1.000
_cell.angle_alpha   90.00
_cell.angle_beta   90.00
_cell.angle_gamma   90.00
#
_symmetry.space_group_name_H-M   'P 1'
#
loop_
_entity.id
_entity.type
_entity.pdbx_description
1 polymer ?
#
loop_
_entity_poly.entity_id
_entity_poly.type
_entity_poly.pdbx_seq_one_letter_code
_entity_poly.pdbx_strand_id
1 'polypeptide(L)'
;MLRALERSLREAGFQTATLEEGRVLFNLAAVRGDRKIFVKVVENVDSVRKSTLLELAETARRLEAEAFLVAPREAKGPLLDGTLYRRYG
;
A
#
# COMPACT_ATOMS: atom_id res chain seq x y z
N MET A 1 8.26 -5.11 7.90
CA MET A 1 7.00 -4.35 7.70
C MET A 1 6.00 -5.11 6.83
N LEU A 2 6.32 -5.46 5.58
CA LEU A 2 5.40 -6.14 4.66
C LEU A 2 4.75 -7.41 5.24
N ARG A 3 5.53 -8.30 5.85
CA ARG A 3 5.03 -9.54 6.49
C ARG A 3 4.09 -9.31 7.66
N ALA A 4 4.28 -8.22 8.42
CA ALA A 4 3.39 -7.87 9.52
C ALA A 4 2.04 -7.37 8.97
N LEU A 5 2.09 -6.50 7.95
CA LEU A 5 0.90 -6.01 7.27
C LEU A 5 0.10 -7.15 6.61
N GLU A 6 0.79 -8.05 5.92
CA GLU A 6 0.17 -9.24 5.33
C GLU A 6 -0.54 -10.09 6.39
N ARG A 7 0.11 -10.32 7.54
CA ARG A 7 -0.47 -11.05 8.66
C ARG A 7 -1.73 -10.37 9.20
N SER A 8 -1.68 -9.07 9.46
CA SER A 8 -2.85 -8.32 9.96
C SER A 8 -4.02 -8.35 8.97
N LEU A 9 -3.76 -8.28 7.66
CA LEU A 9 -4.80 -8.43 6.65
C LEU A 9 -5.39 -9.84 6.63
N ARG A 10 -4.55 -10.88 6.73
CA ARG A 10 -5.02 -12.27 6.85
C ARG A 10 -5.87 -12.50 8.10
N GLU A 11 -5.45 -11.97 9.25
CA GLU A 11 -6.20 -12.02 10.52
C GLU A 11 -7.54 -11.29 10.41
N ALA A 12 -7.59 -10.21 9.62
CA ALA A 12 -8.83 -9.52 9.27
C ALA A 12 -9.67 -10.26 8.21
N GLY A 13 -9.29 -11.46 7.80
CA GLY A 13 -10.04 -12.30 6.86
C GLY A 13 -9.82 -11.96 5.38
N PHE A 14 -8.75 -11.25 5.03
CA PHE A 14 -8.38 -11.04 3.64
C PHE A 14 -7.54 -12.22 3.12
N GLN A 15 -7.78 -12.60 1.87
CA GLN A 15 -6.82 -13.37 1.08
C GLN A 15 -5.73 -12.42 0.57
N THR A 16 -4.47 -12.78 0.70
CA THR A 16 -3.34 -11.88 0.38
C THR A 16 -2.37 -12.50 -0.62
N ALA A 17 -1.76 -11.66 -1.45
CA ALA A 17 -0.66 -12.01 -2.33
C ALA A 17 0.44 -10.94 -2.24
N THR A 18 1.69 -11.36 -2.05
CA THR A 18 2.85 -10.48 -1.90
C THR A 18 3.78 -10.56 -3.10
N LEU A 19 4.37 -9.43 -3.45
CA LEU A 19 5.46 -9.29 -4.40
C LEU A 19 6.65 -8.66 -3.66
N GLU A 20 7.64 -9.48 -3.29
CA GLU A 20 8.80 -9.06 -2.49
C GLU A 20 9.96 -8.51 -3.35
N GLU A 21 10.01 -8.82 -4.65
CA GLU A 21 11.16 -8.51 -5.51
C GLU A 21 10.82 -7.61 -6.71
N GLY A 22 11.77 -6.74 -7.07
CA GLY A 22 11.72 -5.90 -8.28
C GLY A 22 10.99 -4.57 -8.13
N ARG A 23 10.96 -3.79 -9.23
CA ARG A 23 10.19 -2.54 -9.32
C ARG A 23 8.72 -2.84 -9.56
N VAL A 24 8.02 -3.23 -8.50
CA VAL A 24 6.58 -3.50 -8.54
C VAL A 24 5.74 -2.26 -8.21
N LEU A 25 4.56 -2.16 -8.81
CA LEU A 25 3.63 -1.05 -8.56
C LEU A 25 3.04 -1.07 -7.14
N PHE A 26 2.86 -2.25 -6.55
CA PHE A 26 2.47 -2.49 -5.16
C PHE A 26 3.16 -3.78 -4.66
N ASN A 27 3.35 -3.90 -3.35
CA ASN A 27 4.01 -5.05 -2.72
C ASN A 27 3.02 -6.09 -2.18
N LEU A 28 1.77 -5.69 -1.93
CA LEU A 28 0.75 -6.54 -1.34
C LEU A 28 -0.59 -6.23 -2.00
N ALA A 29 -1.27 -7.27 -2.47
CA ALA A 29 -2.67 -7.23 -2.82
C ALA A 29 -3.47 -8.02 -1.77
N ALA A 30 -4.66 -7.55 -1.44
CA ALA A 30 -5.56 -8.22 -0.51
C ALA A 30 -7.01 -8.14 -0.98
N VAL A 31 -7.76 -9.23 -0.82
CA VAL A 31 -9.18 -9.35 -1.20
C VAL A 31 -10.02 -9.92 -0.06
N ARG A 32 -11.19 -9.33 0.18
CA ARG A 32 -12.21 -9.86 1.09
C ARG A 32 -13.60 -9.47 0.59
N GLY A 33 -14.32 -10.44 0.02
CA GLY A 33 -15.56 -10.15 -0.72
C GLY A 33 -15.27 -9.19 -1.88
N ASP A 34 -16.03 -8.10 -1.96
CA ASP A 34 -15.84 -7.08 -3.01
C ASP A 34 -14.73 -6.07 -2.69
N ARG A 35 -14.16 -6.12 -1.47
CA ARG A 35 -13.09 -5.20 -1.08
C ARG A 35 -11.75 -5.70 -1.63
N LYS A 36 -11.13 -4.90 -2.48
CA LYS A 36 -9.78 -5.10 -3.01
C LYS A 36 -8.87 -4.01 -2.47
N ILE A 37 -7.65 -4.38 -2.06
CA ILE A 37 -6.67 -3.47 -1.52
C ILE A 37 -5.33 -3.72 -2.21
N PHE A 38 -4.67 -2.64 -2.65
CA PHE A 38 -3.27 -2.64 -3.04
C PHE A 38 -2.45 -1.82 -2.05
N VAL A 39 -1.33 -2.36 -1.60
CA VAL A 39 -0.41 -1.67 -0.71
C VAL A 39 0.97 -1.60 -1.30
N LYS A 40 1.45 -0.38 -1.53
CA LYS A 40 2.85 -0.11 -1.85
C LYS A 40 3.60 0.19 -0.56
N VAL A 41 4.65 -0.57 -0.31
CA VAL A 41 5.53 -0.41 0.86
C VAL A 41 6.82 0.26 0.42
N VAL A 42 7.18 1.35 1.09
CA VAL A 42 8.42 2.10 0.82
C VAL A 42 9.10 2.51 2.12
N GLU A 43 10.42 2.73 2.08
CA GLU A 43 11.16 3.19 3.27
C GLU A 43 10.96 4.69 3.54
N ASN A 44 10.81 5.47 2.46
CA ASN A 44 10.57 6.91 2.52
C ASN A 44 9.52 7.30 1.47
N VAL A 45 8.47 8.03 1.88
CA VAL A 45 7.44 8.55 0.96
C VAL A 45 8.04 9.44 -0.14
N ASP A 46 9.09 10.22 0.18
CA ASP A 46 9.74 11.11 -0.79
C ASP A 46 10.51 10.37 -1.89
N SER A 47 10.84 9.09 -1.66
CA SER A 47 11.48 8.24 -2.66
C SER A 47 10.53 7.85 -3.80
N VAL A 48 9.22 8.04 -3.60
CA VAL A 48 8.21 7.61 -4.56
C VAL A 48 7.98 8.69 -5.59
N ARG A 49 8.23 8.33 -6.86
CA ARG A 49 7.95 9.22 -7.99
C ARG A 49 6.45 9.45 -8.11
N LYS A 50 6.06 10.70 -8.39
CA LYS A 50 4.67 11.07 -8.69
C LYS A 50 4.03 10.16 -9.75
N SER A 51 4.79 9.76 -10.77
CA SER A 51 4.32 8.84 -11.82
C SER A 51 3.86 7.50 -11.26
N THR A 52 4.59 6.92 -10.31
CA THR A 52 4.24 5.66 -9.66
C THR A 52 2.98 5.79 -8.80
N LEU A 53 2.79 6.92 -8.14
CA LEU A 53 1.56 7.17 -7.37
C LEU A 53 0.33 7.30 -8.27
N LEU A 54 0.47 8.01 -9.40
CA LEU A 54 -0.60 8.14 -10.39
C LEU A 54 -0.96 6.79 -11.01
N GLU A 55 0.04 6.00 -11.37
CA GLU A 55 -0.15 4.65 -11.92
C GLU A 55 -0.84 3.72 -10.91
N LEU A 56 -0.44 3.80 -9.63
CA LEU A 56 -1.06 3.01 -8.57
C LEU A 56 -2.52 3.42 -8.36
N ALA A 57 -2.80 4.72 -8.30
CA ALA A 57 -4.15 5.26 -8.14
C ALA A 57 -5.05 4.90 -9.32
N GLU A 58 -4.54 5.02 -10.55
CA GLU A 58 -5.29 4.65 -11.74
C GLU A 58 -5.58 3.15 -11.80
N THR A 59 -4.60 2.32 -11.44
CA THR A 59 -4.78 0.86 -11.36
C THR A 59 -5.82 0.49 -10.32
N ALA A 60 -5.76 1.10 -9.13
CA ALA A 60 -6.75 0.88 -8.08
C ALA A 60 -8.16 1.27 -8.56
N ARG A 61 -8.30 2.44 -9.19
CA ARG A 61 -9.58 2.91 -9.72
C ARG A 61 -10.15 1.95 -10.77
N ARG A 62 -9.33 1.47 -11.72
CA ARG A 62 -9.75 0.55 -12.78
C ARG A 62 -10.18 -0.81 -12.25
N LEU A 63 -9.58 -1.26 -11.15
CA LEU A 63 -9.84 -2.57 -10.55
C LEU A 63 -10.83 -2.52 -9.39
N GLU A 64 -11.41 -1.34 -9.12
CA GLU A 64 -12.30 -1.09 -7.97
C GLU A 64 -11.64 -1.48 -6.65
N ALA A 65 -10.37 -1.10 -6.50
CA ALA A 65 -9.55 -1.36 -5.33
C ALA A 65 -9.18 -0.05 -4.62
N GLU A 66 -8.95 -0.15 -3.32
CA GLU A 66 -8.33 0.89 -2.52
C GLU A 66 -6.80 0.77 -2.62
N ALA A 67 -6.10 1.88 -2.87
CA ALA A 67 -4.64 1.91 -2.87
C ALA A 67 -4.09 2.63 -1.64
N PHE A 68 -3.07 2.05 -1.03
CA PHE A 68 -2.35 2.63 0.11
C PHE A 68 -0.86 2.67 -0.15
N LEU A 69 -0.23 3.77 0.26
CA LEU A 69 1.21 3.87 0.40
C LEU A 69 1.55 3.79 1.89
N VAL A 70 2.37 2.83 2.27
CA VAL A 70 2.82 2.64 3.64
C VAL A 70 4.33 2.88 3.70
N ALA A 71 4.72 3.81 4.57
CA ALA A 71 6.11 4.09 4.89
C ALA A 71 6.28 4.22 6.40
N PRO A 72 7.46 3.92 6.96
CA PRO A 72 7.75 4.15 8.37
C PRO A 72 8.13 5.61 8.69
N ARG A 73 8.39 6.47 7.70
CA ARG A 73 8.84 7.86 7.88
C ARG A 73 8.24 8.84 6.87
N GLU A 74 7.96 10.07 7.30
CA GLU A 74 7.73 11.26 6.46
C GLU A 74 8.75 12.37 6.77
N ALA A 75 8.90 13.33 5.86
CA ALA A 75 9.87 14.44 5.90
C ALA A 75 9.86 15.33 7.17
N LYS A 76 8.84 15.26 8.04
CA LYS A 76 8.72 16.11 9.25
C LYS A 76 8.70 15.35 10.58
N GLY A 77 9.04 14.06 10.61
CA GLY A 77 9.12 13.28 11.84
C GLY A 77 8.63 11.83 11.69
N PRO A 78 8.67 11.04 12.77
CA PRO A 78 8.13 9.69 12.74
C PRO A 78 6.62 9.73 12.42
N LEU A 79 6.18 8.85 11.53
CA LEU A 79 4.75 8.59 11.38
C LEU A 79 4.25 7.98 12.70
N LEU A 80 3.21 8.57 13.28
CA LEU A 80 2.56 7.99 14.45
C LEU A 80 2.06 6.60 14.08
N ASP A 81 2.29 5.64 14.97
CA ASP A 81 1.89 4.25 14.77
C ASP A 81 0.39 4.19 14.43
N GLY A 82 0.03 3.51 13.34
CA GLY A 82 -1.35 3.45 12.84
C GLY A 82 -1.79 4.60 11.91
N THR A 83 -0.90 5.48 11.45
CA THR A 83 -1.27 6.56 10.51
C THR A 83 -1.38 6.06 9.08
N LEU A 84 -2.61 6.02 8.56
CA LEU A 84 -2.94 5.73 7.16
C LEU A 84 -2.87 7.03 6.34
N TYR A 85 -1.77 7.23 5.61
CA TYR A 85 -1.63 8.41 4.77
C TYR A 85 -2.42 8.25 3.47
N ARG A 86 -3.49 9.03 3.35
CA ARG A 86 -4.34 9.10 2.16
C ARG A 86 -4.12 10.46 1.51
N ARG A 87 -3.07 10.58 0.68
CA ARG A 87 -2.91 11.77 -0.16
C ARG A 87 -3.78 11.60 -1.40
N TYR A 88 -5.00 12.14 -1.32
CA TYR A 88 -5.90 12.25 -2.45
C TYR A 88 -5.39 13.27 -3.48
N GLY A 89 -5.50 12.90 -4.74
CA GLY A 89 -6.02 13.79 -5.77
C GLY A 89 -7.49 13.47 -5.96
#